data_AF-A0A412Q8S3-F1
#
_entry.id   AF-A0A412Q8S3-F1
#
_cell.length_a   1.000
_cell.length_b   1.000
_cell.length_c   1.000
_cell.angle_alpha   90.00
_cell.angle_beta   90.00
_cell.angle_gamma   90.00
#
_symmetry.space_group_name_H-M   'P 1'
#
loop_
_entity.id
_entity.type
_entity.pdbx_description
1 polymer ?
#
loop_
_entity_poly.entity_id
_entity_poly.type
_entity_poly.pdbx_seq_one_letter_code
_entity_poly.pdbx_strand_id
1 'polypeptide(L)'
;MQGGNQNGAKRIRDFGIVPGRVKTGERNAITDVPGIRVGHCTVKTEENHTGVTVIVPGPDNAFAKHYTAAAYIHNGFGKSAGVVQVEELGTLETPIALTNTLNVGKVLDAMVEIVIEQCRKDGIEPQSINPVVGECNDCRINHIQKRAIGEKEVREAFALASEEFEEGDVGAGAGTTCYGMKGGIGSASRVITIGEKEYTIGVLVQSNFGATKDFVLNGEAVGPKILEWKQEKSDMAASEEDKGSIMSILATDLPLTSRQLKRILKRTGVGIARTGGYTGHGSGEIMIGFTTANRIPSGYEEELVQISAIPENIIDRAFLAAAEAEQEAILNSMTAANQTRGIAGELYYSLAEYLEDREN
;
A
#
# COMPACT_ATOMS: atom_id res chain seq x y z
N MET A 1 8.48 8.35 -25.18
CA MET A 1 9.26 7.11 -25.06
C MET A 1 8.99 6.60 -23.67
N GLN A 2 8.29 5.48 -23.56
CA GLN A 2 7.81 4.91 -22.32
C GLN A 2 8.99 4.34 -21.53
N GLY A 3 9.13 4.75 -20.28
CA GLY A 3 10.02 4.10 -19.33
C GLY A 3 9.47 2.72 -19.04
N GLY A 4 10.06 1.70 -19.67
CA GLY A 4 9.79 0.31 -19.34
C GLY A 4 10.33 0.03 -17.93
N ASN A 5 9.45 -0.47 -17.07
CA ASN A 5 9.82 -0.93 -15.73
C ASN A 5 10.79 -2.12 -15.85
N GLN A 6 11.86 -2.14 -15.05
CA GLN A 6 12.99 -3.06 -15.24
C GLN A 6 12.68 -4.56 -15.03
N ASN A 7 11.43 -4.94 -14.76
CA ASN A 7 10.96 -6.34 -14.69
C ASN A 7 9.82 -6.73 -15.65
N GLY A 8 9.48 -5.91 -16.65
CA GLY A 8 8.62 -6.33 -17.76
C GLY A 8 7.14 -6.61 -17.43
N ALA A 9 6.70 -6.46 -16.18
CA ALA A 9 5.28 -6.54 -15.81
C ALA A 9 4.53 -5.28 -16.29
N LYS A 10 3.45 -5.49 -17.05
CA LYS A 10 2.58 -4.41 -17.53
C LYS A 10 1.77 -3.82 -16.36
N ARG A 11 1.51 -2.53 -16.43
CA ARG A 11 0.62 -1.78 -15.54
C ARG A 11 -0.68 -1.45 -16.26
N ILE A 12 -1.68 -0.96 -15.54
CA ILE A 12 -3.02 -0.77 -16.10
C ILE A 12 -3.04 0.19 -17.31
N ARG A 13 -2.16 1.19 -17.29
CA ARG A 13 -2.02 2.17 -18.38
C ARG A 13 -1.42 1.58 -19.66
N ASP A 14 -0.67 0.48 -19.57
CA ASP A 14 -0.10 -0.19 -20.74
C ASP A 14 -1.18 -0.86 -21.60
N PHE A 15 -2.37 -1.09 -21.03
CA PHE A 15 -3.58 -1.54 -21.71
C PHE A 15 -4.49 -0.38 -22.17
N GLY A 16 -3.97 0.86 -22.19
CA GLY A 16 -4.74 2.05 -22.61
C GLY A 16 -5.80 2.52 -21.60
N ILE A 17 -5.91 1.88 -20.44
CA ILE A 17 -6.85 2.25 -19.39
C ILE A 17 -6.19 3.28 -18.48
N VAL A 18 -6.73 4.50 -18.46
CA VAL A 18 -6.19 5.63 -17.69
C VAL A 18 -7.17 6.03 -16.57
N PRO A 19 -6.91 5.63 -15.31
CA PRO A 19 -7.77 6.01 -14.19
C PRO A 19 -7.57 7.46 -13.78
N GLY A 20 -8.67 8.22 -13.72
CA GLY A 20 -8.66 9.61 -13.29
C GLY A 20 -8.09 10.59 -14.34
N ARG A 21 -7.83 11.84 -13.90
CA ARG A 21 -7.39 12.93 -14.78
C ARG A 21 -6.24 13.76 -14.24
N VAL A 22 -5.87 13.58 -12.98
CA VAL A 22 -4.73 14.29 -12.39
C VAL A 22 -3.44 13.69 -12.96
N LYS A 23 -2.47 14.55 -13.29
CA LYS A 23 -1.16 14.17 -13.84
C LYS A 23 -0.44 13.24 -12.86
N THR A 24 0.24 12.20 -13.35
CA THR A 24 1.08 11.32 -12.51
C THR A 24 2.45 11.93 -12.26
N GLY A 25 3.17 11.42 -11.26
CA GLY A 25 4.61 11.57 -11.19
C GLY A 25 5.31 10.78 -12.30
N GLU A 26 6.64 10.82 -12.31
CA GLU A 26 7.47 10.22 -13.36
C GLU A 26 7.37 8.69 -13.34
N ARG A 27 7.47 8.08 -12.16
CA ARG A 27 7.34 6.64 -11.95
C ARG A 27 5.90 6.19 -11.83
N ASN A 28 5.00 7.14 -11.60
CA ASN A 28 3.63 6.90 -11.18
C ASN A 28 3.62 5.94 -9.98
N ALA A 29 4.40 6.21 -8.93
CA ALA A 29 4.56 5.35 -7.77
C ALA A 29 4.71 6.18 -6.49
N ILE A 30 4.53 5.57 -5.32
CA ILE A 30 4.66 6.26 -4.03
C ILE A 30 6.03 6.95 -3.86
N THR A 31 7.06 6.40 -4.51
CA THR A 31 8.44 6.90 -4.54
C THR A 31 8.65 8.12 -5.45
N ASP A 32 7.62 8.59 -6.15
CA ASP A 32 7.63 9.94 -6.75
C ASP A 32 7.62 11.05 -5.69
N VAL A 33 7.23 10.72 -4.44
CA VAL A 33 7.44 11.62 -3.31
C VAL A 33 8.93 11.54 -2.90
N PRO A 34 9.69 12.65 -2.95
CA PRO A 34 11.14 12.60 -2.80
C PRO A 34 11.61 11.94 -1.49
N GLY A 35 12.61 11.06 -1.59
CA GLY A 35 13.27 10.39 -0.48
C GLY A 35 12.62 9.09 0.00
N ILE A 36 11.41 8.78 -0.44
CA ILE A 36 10.73 7.52 -0.11
C ILE A 36 11.37 6.36 -0.86
N ARG A 37 11.52 5.24 -0.16
CA ARG A 37 12.00 3.99 -0.72
C ARG A 37 11.11 2.83 -0.30
N VAL A 38 10.96 1.83 -1.17
CA VAL A 38 10.17 0.63 -0.92
C VAL A 38 11.04 -0.58 -1.18
N GLY A 39 11.00 -1.56 -0.28
CA GLY A 39 11.71 -2.82 -0.43
C GLY A 39 10.85 -4.02 -0.09
N HIS A 40 11.17 -5.15 -0.71
CA HIS A 40 10.42 -6.39 -0.57
C HIS A 40 11.34 -7.54 -0.17
N CYS A 41 10.80 -8.46 0.62
CA CYS A 41 11.30 -9.82 0.70
C CYS A 41 10.13 -10.76 0.41
N THR A 42 10.25 -11.55 -0.65
CA THR A 42 9.20 -12.44 -1.16
C THR A 42 9.56 -13.88 -0.83
N VAL A 43 8.71 -14.56 -0.07
CA VAL A 43 8.83 -16.00 0.23
C VAL A 43 7.84 -16.75 -0.67
N LYS A 44 8.38 -17.40 -1.70
CA LYS A 44 7.66 -18.30 -2.60
C LYS A 44 8.28 -19.69 -2.55
N THR A 45 7.61 -20.60 -1.88
CA THR A 45 7.92 -22.04 -1.78
C THR A 45 6.67 -22.83 -2.15
N GLU A 46 6.75 -24.16 -2.16
CA GLU A 46 5.57 -25.01 -2.36
C GLU A 46 4.49 -24.76 -1.30
N GLU A 47 4.87 -24.45 -0.05
CA GLU A 47 3.93 -24.24 1.05
C GLU A 47 3.57 -22.77 1.29
N ASN A 48 4.42 -21.82 0.87
CA ASN A 48 4.28 -20.43 1.28
C ASN A 48 4.40 -19.47 0.11
N HIS A 49 3.42 -18.57 0.03
CA HIS A 49 3.37 -17.45 -0.91
C HIS A 49 3.07 -16.20 -0.10
N THR A 50 4.09 -15.63 0.54
CA THR A 50 3.95 -14.52 1.48
C THR A 50 5.18 -13.62 1.38
N GLY A 51 5.23 -12.55 2.16
CA GLY A 51 6.43 -11.73 2.25
C GLY A 51 6.28 -10.58 3.24
N VAL A 52 7.23 -9.67 3.13
CA VAL A 52 7.22 -8.37 3.81
C VAL A 52 7.51 -7.29 2.78
N THR A 53 6.80 -6.17 2.89
CA THR A 53 7.09 -4.93 2.18
C THR A 53 7.42 -3.87 3.22
N VAL A 54 8.54 -3.17 3.07
CA VAL A 54 8.96 -2.08 3.96
C VAL A 54 8.98 -0.77 3.19
N ILE A 55 8.29 0.24 3.72
CA ILE A 55 8.25 1.60 3.21
C ILE A 55 9.10 2.47 4.12
N VAL A 56 10.21 2.95 3.59
CA VAL A 56 11.15 3.84 4.29
C VAL A 56 10.81 5.29 3.93
N PRO A 57 10.35 6.12 4.90
CA PRO A 57 9.78 7.44 4.62
C PRO A 57 10.81 8.49 4.18
N GLY A 58 12.10 8.24 4.39
CA GLY A 58 13.19 9.13 3.98
C GLY A 58 14.57 8.53 4.27
N PRO A 59 15.65 9.24 3.93
CA PRO A 59 17.02 8.76 4.13
C PRO A 59 17.44 8.74 5.60
N ASP A 60 16.85 9.61 6.42
CA ASP A 60 17.18 9.74 7.84
C ASP A 60 16.48 8.69 8.70
N ASN A 61 17.01 8.46 9.90
CA ASN A 61 16.31 7.76 10.96
C ASN A 61 15.00 8.49 11.32
N ALA A 62 13.86 7.84 11.09
CA ALA A 62 12.55 8.39 11.38
C ALA A 62 12.34 8.69 12.87
N PHE A 63 13.03 7.99 13.77
CA PHE A 63 12.95 8.18 15.22
C PHE A 63 13.67 9.45 15.67
N ALA A 64 14.72 9.89 14.96
CA ALA A 64 15.43 11.11 15.31
C ALA A 64 14.58 12.37 15.04
N LYS A 65 13.79 12.33 13.97
CA LYS A 65 12.89 13.41 13.56
C LYS A 65 11.64 12.81 12.93
N HIS A 66 10.56 12.75 13.69
CA HIS A 66 9.33 12.10 13.30
C HIS A 66 8.67 12.81 12.11
N TYR A 67 8.01 12.06 11.24
CA TYR A 67 7.19 12.61 10.17
C TYR A 67 5.81 12.97 10.74
N THR A 68 5.19 14.05 10.27
CA THR A 68 3.75 14.25 10.53
C THR A 68 2.96 13.16 9.84
N ALA A 69 2.11 12.45 10.59
CA ALA A 69 1.40 11.26 10.13
C ALA A 69 -0.04 11.21 10.65
N ALA A 70 -0.83 10.32 10.07
CA ALA A 70 -2.18 10.01 10.51
C ALA A 70 -2.56 8.57 10.11
N ALA A 71 -3.59 8.03 10.76
CA ALA A 71 -4.23 6.80 10.34
C ALA A 71 -5.74 7.01 10.16
N TYR A 72 -6.35 6.15 9.35
CA TYR A 72 -7.80 6.10 9.21
C TYR A 72 -8.22 4.64 9.06
N ILE A 73 -9.03 4.18 10.01
CA ILE A 73 -9.65 2.87 9.98
C ILE A 73 -11.02 3.04 9.30
N HIS A 74 -11.15 2.55 8.08
CA HIS A 74 -12.43 2.54 7.37
C HIS A 74 -13.29 1.36 7.80
N ASN A 75 -12.69 0.16 7.87
CA ASN A 75 -13.25 -1.00 8.56
C ASN A 75 -12.19 -1.76 9.37
N GLY A 76 -12.51 -2.02 10.63
CA GLY A 76 -11.57 -2.48 11.66
C GLY A 76 -11.35 -4.00 11.72
N PHE A 77 -11.69 -4.77 10.67
CA PHE A 77 -11.45 -6.23 10.67
C PHE A 77 -9.95 -6.60 10.54
N GLY A 78 -9.03 -5.65 10.67
CA GLY A 78 -7.57 -5.84 10.60
C GLY A 78 -6.88 -5.97 11.96
N LYS A 79 -5.60 -6.40 11.94
CA LYS A 79 -4.75 -6.66 13.12
C LYS A 79 -3.48 -5.80 13.10
N SER A 80 -3.57 -4.61 12.51
CA SER A 80 -2.44 -3.67 12.41
C SER A 80 -1.95 -3.20 13.78
N ALA A 81 -0.66 -2.87 13.87
CA ALA A 81 0.00 -2.39 15.07
C ALA A 81 0.56 -0.97 14.89
N GLY A 82 0.72 -0.26 16.01
CA GLY A 82 1.29 1.09 16.09
C GLY A 82 0.37 2.25 15.73
N VAL A 83 -0.82 1.96 15.18
CA VAL A 83 -1.79 2.98 14.71
C VAL A 83 -2.36 3.85 15.84
N VAL A 84 -2.42 3.34 17.06
CA VAL A 84 -2.98 4.07 18.22
C VAL A 84 -2.12 5.29 18.56
N GLN A 85 -0.79 5.14 18.61
CA GLN A 85 0.11 6.27 18.88
C GLN A 85 0.23 7.22 17.68
N VAL A 86 0.11 6.72 16.44
CA VAL A 86 0.01 7.59 15.25
C VAL A 86 -1.20 8.52 15.35
N GLU A 87 -2.34 8.01 15.84
CA GLU A 87 -3.57 8.79 16.01
C GLU A 87 -3.50 9.77 17.18
N GLU A 88 -2.79 9.40 18.25
CA GLU A 88 -2.63 10.24 19.44
C GLU A 88 -1.63 11.39 19.19
N LEU A 89 -0.46 11.08 18.64
CA LEU A 89 0.64 12.04 18.50
C LEU A 89 0.66 12.72 17.13
N GLY A 90 0.00 12.15 16.12
CA GLY A 90 0.05 12.66 14.75
C GLY A 90 1.43 12.52 14.11
N THR A 91 2.21 11.53 14.53
CA THR A 91 3.60 11.33 14.10
C THR A 91 3.92 9.89 13.72
N LEU A 92 4.90 9.71 12.82
CA LEU A 92 5.50 8.44 12.44
C LEU A 92 6.99 8.47 12.75
N GLU A 93 7.43 7.55 13.61
CA GLU A 93 8.80 7.46 14.14
C GLU A 93 9.58 6.24 13.63
N THR A 94 8.96 5.41 12.79
CA THR A 94 9.58 4.21 12.19
C THR A 94 9.29 4.12 10.70
N PRO A 95 10.01 3.30 9.92
CA PRO A 95 9.49 2.80 8.66
C PRO A 95 8.15 2.06 8.87
N ILE A 96 7.36 1.95 7.80
CA ILE A 96 6.11 1.18 7.82
C ILE A 96 6.38 -0.18 7.21
N ALA A 97 5.95 -1.26 7.87
CA ALA A 97 6.04 -2.61 7.30
C ALA A 97 4.64 -3.18 7.01
N LEU A 98 4.52 -3.93 5.92
CA LEU A 98 3.34 -4.67 5.54
C LEU A 98 3.67 -6.16 5.46
N THR A 99 2.77 -7.04 5.91
CA THR A 99 2.94 -8.51 5.82
C THR A 99 1.58 -9.22 5.83
N ASN A 100 1.53 -10.49 6.21
CA ASN A 100 0.28 -11.19 6.47
C ASN A 100 -0.15 -11.20 7.94
N THR A 101 -1.43 -11.49 8.17
CA THR A 101 -2.10 -11.39 9.48
C THR A 101 -1.35 -12.06 10.63
N LEU A 102 -0.86 -13.29 10.44
CA LEU A 102 -0.28 -14.07 11.54
C LEU A 102 1.21 -13.76 11.78
N ASN A 103 1.80 -12.87 10.98
CA ASN A 103 3.20 -12.44 11.11
C ASN A 103 3.37 -11.02 11.65
N VAL A 104 2.29 -10.24 11.89
CA VAL A 104 2.37 -8.87 12.44
C VAL A 104 3.30 -8.78 13.65
N GLY A 105 3.14 -9.66 14.64
CA GLY A 105 3.98 -9.64 15.84
C GLY A 105 5.47 -9.91 15.56
N LYS A 106 5.80 -10.79 14.61
CA LYS A 106 7.19 -11.10 14.23
C LYS A 106 7.83 -9.93 13.48
N VAL A 107 7.06 -9.28 12.61
CA VAL A 107 7.52 -8.11 11.85
C VAL A 107 7.69 -6.91 12.77
N LEU A 108 6.78 -6.72 13.72
CA LEU A 108 6.89 -5.66 14.73
C LEU A 108 8.17 -5.80 15.55
N ASP A 109 8.45 -7.00 16.07
CA ASP A 109 9.66 -7.31 16.83
C ASP A 109 10.94 -6.98 16.04
N ALA A 110 11.03 -7.43 14.78
CA ALA A 110 12.16 -7.13 13.91
C ALA A 110 12.30 -5.63 13.58
N MET A 111 11.19 -4.92 13.42
CA MET A 111 11.19 -3.47 13.19
C MET A 111 11.69 -2.69 14.41
N VAL A 112 11.40 -3.15 15.64
CA VAL A 112 11.98 -2.58 16.87
C VAL A 112 13.51 -2.68 16.81
N GLU A 113 14.06 -3.86 16.52
CA GLU A 113 15.52 -4.07 16.44
C GLU A 113 16.19 -3.19 15.38
N ILE A 114 15.58 -3.07 14.19
CA ILE A 114 16.09 -2.18 13.13
C ILE A 114 16.18 -0.72 13.62
N VAL A 115 15.13 -0.22 14.29
CA VAL A 115 15.10 1.17 14.75
C VAL A 115 16.06 1.38 15.93
N ILE A 116 16.20 0.42 16.85
CA ILE A 116 17.23 0.47 17.91
C ILE A 116 18.62 0.61 17.30
N GLU A 117 18.94 -0.16 16.26
CA GLU A 117 20.23 -0.09 15.57
C GLU A 117 20.44 1.24 14.86
N GLN A 118 19.40 1.82 14.24
CA GLN A 118 19.47 3.16 13.67
C GLN A 118 19.73 4.21 14.74
N CYS A 119 18.99 4.19 15.85
CA CYS A 119 19.19 5.10 16.97
C CYS A 119 20.61 4.98 17.56
N ARG A 120 21.13 3.76 17.74
CA ARG A 120 22.50 3.53 18.21
C ARG A 120 23.54 4.15 17.28
N LYS A 121 23.36 4.06 15.95
CA LYS A 121 24.25 4.70 14.96
C LYS A 121 24.24 6.22 15.06
N ASP A 122 23.09 6.79 15.39
CA ASP A 122 22.89 8.23 15.54
C ASP A 122 23.23 8.76 16.96
N GLY A 123 23.62 7.88 17.88
CA GLY A 123 23.87 8.24 19.28
C GLY A 123 22.61 8.60 20.08
N ILE A 124 21.45 8.11 19.66
CA ILE A 124 20.15 8.30 20.30
C ILE A 124 19.82 7.05 21.13
N GLU A 125 19.40 7.23 22.38
CA GLU A 125 18.95 6.15 23.26
C GLU A 125 17.41 6.12 23.30
N PRO A 126 16.73 5.21 22.58
CA PRO A 126 15.28 5.14 22.58
C PRO A 126 14.76 4.51 23.89
N GLN A 127 13.78 5.13 24.54
CA GLN A 127 13.14 4.58 25.75
C GLN A 127 11.98 3.62 25.43
N SER A 128 11.27 3.90 24.35
CA SER A 128 10.25 3.07 23.72
C SER A 128 10.24 3.38 22.23
N ILE A 129 9.63 2.50 21.45
CA ILE A 129 9.49 2.64 20.00
C ILE A 129 8.09 2.17 19.63
N ASN A 130 7.44 2.86 18.71
CA ASN A 130 6.14 2.51 18.15
C ASN A 130 6.28 2.10 16.66
N PRO A 131 6.64 0.83 16.37
CA PRO A 131 6.63 0.33 15.01
C PRO A 131 5.21 0.29 14.43
N VAL A 132 5.09 0.69 13.16
CA VAL A 132 3.83 0.63 12.42
C VAL A 132 3.85 -0.55 11.47
N VAL A 133 2.93 -1.50 11.69
CA VAL A 133 2.81 -2.73 10.89
C VAL A 133 1.38 -2.93 10.41
N GLY A 134 1.20 -2.99 9.09
CA GLY A 134 -0.05 -3.33 8.41
C GLY A 134 -0.09 -4.78 7.94
N GLU A 135 -1.27 -5.30 7.60
CA GLU A 135 -1.43 -6.68 7.16
C GLU A 135 -2.63 -6.92 6.25
N CYS A 136 -2.55 -8.01 5.48
CA CYS A 136 -3.71 -8.65 4.85
C CYS A 136 -3.67 -10.17 5.06
N ASN A 137 -4.81 -10.83 4.98
CA ASN A 137 -4.88 -12.29 5.14
C ASN A 137 -4.68 -13.03 3.82
N ASP A 138 -3.53 -13.66 3.62
CA ASP A 138 -3.14 -14.38 2.41
C ASP A 138 -3.50 -15.89 2.41
N CYS A 139 -4.34 -16.35 3.33
CA CYS A 139 -4.57 -17.78 3.59
C CYS A 139 -5.16 -18.60 2.45
N ARG A 140 -5.67 -17.96 1.38
CA ARG A 140 -6.20 -18.66 0.20
C ARG A 140 -5.08 -19.26 -0.66
N ILE A 141 -3.92 -18.60 -0.68
CA ILE A 141 -2.75 -19.02 -1.47
C ILE A 141 -1.62 -19.50 -0.55
N ASN A 142 -1.47 -18.91 0.64
CA ASN A 142 -0.39 -19.17 1.56
C ASN A 142 -0.82 -20.07 2.73
N HIS A 143 0.00 -21.06 3.12
CA HIS A 143 -0.19 -21.77 4.40
C HIS A 143 0.18 -20.85 5.58
N ILE A 144 -0.69 -19.87 5.88
CA ILE A 144 -0.46 -18.74 6.78
C ILE A 144 -0.03 -19.16 8.21
N GLN A 145 -0.49 -20.32 8.66
CA GLN A 145 -0.17 -20.88 9.98
C GLN A 145 1.29 -21.32 10.13
N LYS A 146 2.02 -21.53 9.01
CA LYS A 146 3.45 -21.83 9.02
C LYS A 146 4.30 -20.63 9.45
N ARG A 147 3.76 -19.41 9.38
CA ARG A 147 4.40 -18.16 9.85
C ARG A 147 5.84 -18.00 9.32
N ALA A 148 5.98 -18.13 8.00
CA ALA A 148 7.27 -18.20 7.30
C ALA A 148 8.13 -16.91 7.35
N ILE A 149 7.59 -15.79 7.84
CA ILE A 149 8.29 -14.52 7.95
C ILE A 149 8.95 -14.36 9.31
N GLY A 150 10.23 -14.01 9.37
CA GLY A 150 10.94 -13.63 10.59
C GLY A 150 11.81 -12.39 10.41
N GLU A 151 12.73 -12.18 11.35
CA GLU A 151 13.64 -11.02 11.36
C GLU A 151 14.48 -10.91 10.07
N LYS A 152 14.96 -12.05 9.56
CA LYS A 152 15.77 -12.10 8.33
C LYS A 152 15.04 -11.46 7.16
N GLU A 153 13.80 -11.86 6.90
CA GLU A 153 13.01 -11.36 5.76
C GLU A 153 12.69 -9.87 5.91
N VAL A 154 12.43 -9.40 7.14
CA VAL A 154 12.18 -7.97 7.42
C VAL A 154 13.43 -7.14 7.17
N ARG A 155 14.60 -7.60 7.63
CA ARG A 155 15.88 -6.92 7.41
C ARG A 155 16.26 -6.89 5.93
N GLU A 156 16.00 -7.97 5.20
CA GLU A 156 16.23 -8.03 3.76
C GLU A 156 15.35 -7.01 3.02
N ALA A 157 14.05 -6.98 3.32
CA ALA A 157 13.12 -6.00 2.74
C ALA A 157 13.54 -4.56 3.05
N PHE A 158 13.98 -4.28 4.29
CA PHE A 158 14.48 -2.95 4.68
C PHE A 158 15.78 -2.58 3.95
N ALA A 159 16.72 -3.52 3.82
CA ALA A 159 18.01 -3.28 3.17
C ALA A 159 17.90 -3.07 1.66
N LEU A 160 16.93 -3.73 1.01
CA LEU A 160 16.67 -3.63 -0.42
C LEU A 160 15.76 -2.45 -0.80
N ALA A 161 15.35 -1.62 0.16
CA ALA A 161 14.45 -0.50 -0.12
C ALA A 161 15.07 0.51 -1.11
N SER A 162 14.36 0.77 -2.21
CA SER A 162 14.80 1.58 -3.34
C SER A 162 13.66 2.44 -3.91
N GLU A 163 13.98 3.42 -4.76
CA GLU A 163 12.97 4.25 -5.46
C GLU A 163 12.24 3.45 -6.54
N GLU A 164 12.94 2.52 -7.20
CA GLU A 164 12.37 1.56 -8.14
C GLU A 164 12.06 0.26 -7.41
N PHE A 165 10.85 -0.26 -7.55
CA PHE A 165 10.42 -1.47 -6.88
C PHE A 165 9.37 -2.21 -7.71
N GLU A 166 9.22 -3.50 -7.45
CA GLU A 166 8.28 -4.35 -8.16
C GLU A 166 6.85 -4.18 -7.64
N GLU A 167 5.86 -4.34 -8.53
CA GLU A 167 4.45 -4.43 -8.19
C GLU A 167 3.94 -5.86 -8.49
N GLY A 168 2.72 -6.19 -8.04
CA GLY A 168 2.11 -7.50 -8.21
C GLY A 168 2.37 -8.45 -7.05
N ASP A 169 2.65 -9.72 -7.35
CA ASP A 169 2.77 -10.80 -6.39
C ASP A 169 4.15 -10.85 -5.70
N VAL A 170 4.57 -9.72 -5.13
CA VAL A 170 5.84 -9.53 -4.41
C VAL A 170 5.62 -9.07 -2.96
N GLY A 171 6.62 -9.27 -2.11
CA GLY A 171 6.59 -8.87 -0.71
C GLY A 171 5.30 -9.29 0.00
N ALA A 172 4.66 -8.36 0.70
CA ALA A 172 3.41 -8.61 1.40
C ALA A 172 2.22 -8.99 0.47
N GLY A 173 2.31 -8.69 -0.83
CA GLY A 173 1.29 -9.01 -1.83
C GLY A 173 1.40 -10.39 -2.46
N ALA A 174 2.44 -11.17 -2.14
CA ALA A 174 2.74 -12.44 -2.80
C ALA A 174 1.52 -13.39 -2.83
N GLY A 175 0.84 -13.59 -1.70
CA GLY A 175 -0.29 -14.50 -1.57
C GLY A 175 -1.68 -13.83 -1.55
N THR A 176 -1.79 -12.54 -1.88
CA THR A 176 -3.07 -11.83 -1.79
C THR A 176 -3.93 -11.99 -3.04
N THR A 177 -5.25 -11.82 -2.88
CA THR A 177 -6.29 -11.96 -3.92
C THR A 177 -7.20 -10.74 -3.94
N CYS A 178 -7.53 -10.19 -5.10
CA CYS A 178 -8.42 -9.02 -5.19
C CYS A 178 -9.53 -9.27 -6.22
N TYR A 179 -10.79 -9.04 -5.83
CA TYR A 179 -11.99 -9.31 -6.64
C TYR A 179 -12.06 -10.75 -7.19
N GLY A 180 -11.54 -11.72 -6.45
CA GLY A 180 -11.45 -13.13 -6.88
C GLY A 180 -10.37 -13.41 -7.94
N MET A 181 -9.60 -12.40 -8.32
CA MET A 181 -8.41 -12.49 -9.17
C MET A 181 -7.15 -12.40 -8.29
N LYS A 182 -5.97 -12.51 -8.92
CA LYS A 182 -4.72 -12.27 -8.21
C LYS A 182 -4.62 -10.78 -7.82
N GLY A 183 -4.33 -10.54 -6.54
CA GLY A 183 -4.00 -9.21 -6.02
C GLY A 183 -2.49 -9.07 -5.80
N GLY A 184 -2.08 -8.01 -5.12
CA GLY A 184 -0.67 -7.84 -4.80
C GLY A 184 -0.32 -6.51 -4.15
N ILE A 185 0.94 -6.13 -4.31
CA ILE A 185 1.39 -4.76 -4.13
C ILE A 185 1.05 -3.96 -5.38
N GLY A 186 0.52 -2.76 -5.23
CA GLY A 186 0.38 -1.83 -6.35
C GLY A 186 0.64 -0.41 -5.91
N SER A 187 1.01 0.45 -6.84
CA SER A 187 1.32 1.84 -6.54
C SER A 187 0.84 2.77 -7.65
N ALA A 188 0.63 4.03 -7.28
CA ALA A 188 0.33 5.12 -8.20
C ALA A 188 0.70 6.45 -7.55
N SER A 189 0.86 7.50 -8.35
CA SER A 189 1.06 8.85 -7.83
C SER A 189 0.32 9.90 -8.63
N ARG A 190 0.13 11.06 -8.02
CA ARG A 190 -0.50 12.24 -8.62
C ARG A 190 0.26 13.49 -8.25
N VAL A 191 0.47 14.37 -9.22
CA VAL A 191 1.09 15.67 -9.04
C VAL A 191 0.01 16.74 -9.05
N ILE A 192 -0.03 17.57 -8.01
CA ILE A 192 -0.92 18.71 -7.87
C ILE A 192 -0.10 20.00 -7.78
N THR A 193 -0.67 21.10 -8.27
CA THR A 193 -0.05 22.42 -8.15
C THR A 193 -0.74 23.21 -7.04
N ILE A 194 0.03 23.83 -6.15
CA ILE A 194 -0.45 24.78 -5.14
C ILE A 194 0.39 26.05 -5.23
N GLY A 195 -0.23 27.17 -5.61
CA GLY A 195 0.51 28.37 -6.02
C GLY A 195 1.34 28.08 -7.26
N GLU A 196 2.66 28.29 -7.16
CA GLU A 196 3.63 28.04 -8.22
C GLU A 196 4.43 26.73 -8.01
N LYS A 197 4.11 25.96 -6.96
CA LYS A 197 4.84 24.73 -6.61
C LYS A 197 4.01 23.49 -6.95
N GLU A 198 4.68 22.49 -7.50
CA GLU A 198 4.14 21.14 -7.63
C GLU A 198 4.41 20.35 -6.33
N TYR A 199 3.45 19.49 -5.98
CA TYR A 199 3.50 18.57 -4.86
C TYR A 199 3.00 17.20 -5.33
N THR A 200 3.51 16.15 -4.73
CA THR A 200 3.18 14.76 -5.10
C THR A 200 2.34 14.11 -4.00
N ILE A 201 1.29 13.39 -4.41
CA ILE A 201 0.53 12.45 -3.59
C ILE A 201 0.84 11.06 -4.13
N GLY A 202 1.57 10.26 -3.37
CA GLY A 202 1.90 8.87 -3.69
C GLY A 202 1.06 7.89 -2.88
N VAL A 203 0.64 6.79 -3.49
CA VAL A 203 -0.11 5.72 -2.83
C VAL A 203 0.51 4.37 -3.16
N LEU A 204 0.64 3.51 -2.15
CA LEU A 204 0.98 2.09 -2.26
C LEU A 204 -0.09 1.28 -1.55
N VAL A 205 -0.56 0.21 -2.17
CA VAL A 205 -1.58 -0.69 -1.62
C VAL A 205 -1.06 -2.11 -1.51
N GLN A 206 -1.55 -2.85 -0.51
CA GLN A 206 -1.57 -4.31 -0.49
C GLN A 206 -3.03 -4.73 -0.66
N SER A 207 -3.43 -5.12 -1.88
CA SER A 207 -4.82 -5.39 -2.22
C SER A 207 -5.20 -6.84 -1.93
N ASN A 208 -6.23 -7.06 -1.11
CA ASN A 208 -6.70 -8.39 -0.74
C ASN A 208 -8.24 -8.46 -0.50
N PHE A 209 -9.06 -7.76 -1.27
CA PHE A 209 -10.51 -7.56 -0.97
C PHE A 209 -11.39 -7.69 -2.21
N GLY A 210 -12.72 -7.55 -2.06
CA GLY A 210 -13.66 -7.43 -3.16
C GLY A 210 -14.34 -8.74 -3.59
N ALA A 211 -15.58 -8.61 -4.07
CA ALA A 211 -16.32 -9.67 -4.73
C ALA A 211 -16.19 -9.55 -6.26
N THR A 212 -16.00 -10.65 -6.97
CA THR A 212 -15.80 -10.65 -8.43
C THR A 212 -16.93 -9.94 -9.16
N LYS A 213 -18.18 -10.21 -8.79
CA LYS A 213 -19.37 -9.61 -9.44
C LYS A 213 -19.42 -8.08 -9.36
N ASP A 214 -18.81 -7.50 -8.33
CA ASP A 214 -18.89 -6.07 -8.02
C ASP A 214 -17.73 -5.29 -8.64
N PHE A 215 -16.73 -5.97 -9.23
CA PHE A 215 -15.55 -5.31 -9.77
C PHE A 215 -15.88 -4.31 -10.88
N VAL A 216 -15.39 -3.09 -10.70
CA VAL A 216 -15.50 -1.98 -11.64
C VAL A 216 -14.11 -1.61 -12.15
N LEU A 217 -13.94 -1.66 -13.46
CA LEU A 217 -12.71 -1.29 -14.15
C LEU A 217 -12.90 0.07 -14.81
N ASN A 218 -12.31 1.11 -14.22
CA ASN A 218 -12.36 2.49 -14.72
C ASN A 218 -13.77 2.99 -15.12
N GLY A 219 -14.77 2.68 -14.28
CA GLY A 219 -16.17 3.07 -14.49
C GLY A 219 -17.02 2.03 -15.23
N GLU A 220 -16.41 0.98 -15.77
CA GLU A 220 -17.12 -0.13 -16.41
C GLU A 220 -17.35 -1.28 -15.42
N ALA A 221 -18.58 -1.77 -15.31
CA ALA A 221 -18.91 -2.94 -14.50
C ALA A 221 -18.44 -4.23 -15.22
N VAL A 222 -17.20 -4.65 -14.95
CA VAL A 222 -16.56 -5.81 -15.59
C VAL A 222 -16.76 -7.11 -14.81
N GLY A 223 -17.18 -7.04 -13.55
CA GLY A 223 -17.42 -8.22 -12.72
C GLY A 223 -18.28 -9.31 -13.37
N PRO A 224 -19.45 -8.98 -13.97
CA PRO A 224 -20.25 -9.96 -14.72
C PRO A 224 -19.50 -10.61 -15.88
N LYS A 225 -18.69 -9.82 -16.63
CA LYS A 225 -17.89 -10.31 -17.76
C LYS A 225 -16.76 -11.25 -17.33
N ILE A 226 -16.21 -11.04 -16.12
CA ILE A 226 -15.22 -11.95 -15.52
C ILE A 226 -15.88 -13.25 -15.08
N LEU A 227 -17.12 -13.21 -14.58
CA LEU A 227 -17.86 -14.43 -14.26
C LEU A 227 -18.22 -15.25 -15.51
N GLU A 228 -18.52 -14.59 -16.63
CA GLU A 228 -18.64 -15.25 -17.94
C GLU A 228 -17.31 -15.87 -18.38
N TRP A 229 -16.20 -15.11 -18.28
CA TRP A 229 -14.85 -15.60 -18.57
C TRP A 229 -14.47 -16.83 -17.74
N LYS A 230 -14.87 -16.86 -16.47
CA LYS A 230 -14.69 -18.00 -15.58
C LYS A 230 -15.40 -19.27 -16.10
N GLN A 231 -16.51 -19.15 -16.81
CA GLN A 231 -17.19 -20.32 -17.40
C GLN A 231 -16.36 -20.96 -18.52
N GLU A 232 -15.52 -20.16 -19.19
CA GLU A 232 -14.57 -20.62 -20.21
C GLU A 232 -13.33 -21.29 -19.58
N LYS A 233 -13.04 -21.01 -18.29
CA LYS A 233 -11.85 -21.47 -17.55
C LYS A 233 -12.26 -22.24 -16.29
N SER A 234 -12.39 -23.56 -16.43
CA SER A 234 -12.96 -24.42 -15.39
C SER A 234 -12.28 -24.38 -14.02
N ASP A 235 -10.98 -24.05 -13.94
CA ASP A 235 -10.22 -23.96 -12.70
C ASP A 235 -10.07 -22.53 -12.13
N MET A 236 -10.64 -21.51 -12.78
CA MET A 236 -10.53 -20.12 -12.35
C MET A 236 -11.27 -19.87 -11.02
N ALA A 237 -10.59 -19.20 -10.09
CA ALA A 237 -11.14 -18.72 -8.83
C ALA A 237 -12.13 -17.55 -9.00
N ALA A 238 -13.00 -17.35 -8.01
CA ALA A 238 -13.84 -16.16 -7.90
C ALA A 238 -14.15 -15.88 -6.43
N SER A 239 -14.56 -14.65 -6.12
CA SER A 239 -15.01 -14.25 -4.78
C SER A 239 -16.48 -13.84 -4.83
N GLU A 240 -17.31 -14.48 -4.01
CA GLU A 240 -18.76 -14.21 -3.93
C GLU A 240 -19.10 -12.98 -3.07
N GLU A 241 -18.24 -12.69 -2.09
CA GLU A 241 -18.44 -11.67 -1.07
C GLU A 241 -17.27 -10.69 -1.05
N ASP A 242 -17.57 -9.43 -0.72
CA ASP A 242 -16.54 -8.44 -0.42
C ASP A 242 -16.02 -8.69 1.01
N LYS A 243 -14.91 -9.42 1.08
CA LYS A 243 -14.19 -9.76 2.32
C LYS A 243 -12.70 -9.80 2.04
N GLY A 244 -11.91 -9.75 3.12
CA GLY A 244 -10.46 -9.81 3.04
C GLY A 244 -9.84 -8.58 3.68
N SER A 245 -9.04 -7.81 2.95
CA SER A 245 -8.37 -6.62 3.50
C SER A 245 -7.74 -5.76 2.40
N ILE A 246 -7.50 -4.49 2.72
CA ILE A 246 -6.57 -3.64 1.97
C ILE A 246 -5.84 -2.73 2.95
N MET A 247 -4.52 -2.67 2.78
CA MET A 247 -3.69 -1.65 3.40
C MET A 247 -3.40 -0.57 2.37
N SER A 248 -3.70 0.68 2.67
CA SER A 248 -3.35 1.83 1.82
C SER A 248 -2.34 2.72 2.53
N ILE A 249 -1.15 2.87 1.95
CA ILE A 249 -0.10 3.75 2.43
C ILE A 249 -0.06 4.98 1.54
N LEU A 250 -0.31 6.16 2.12
CA LEU A 250 -0.25 7.44 1.41
C LEU A 250 0.95 8.24 1.89
N ALA A 251 1.73 8.75 0.95
CA ALA A 251 2.79 9.70 1.26
C ALA A 251 2.67 10.98 0.42
N THR A 252 3.21 12.07 0.94
CA THR A 252 3.21 13.35 0.21
C THR A 252 4.32 14.29 0.69
N ASP A 253 4.77 15.19 -0.16
CA ASP A 253 5.61 16.34 0.18
C ASP A 253 4.78 17.62 0.45
N LEU A 254 3.45 17.52 0.44
CA LEU A 254 2.54 18.62 0.72
C LEU A 254 2.58 18.98 2.23
N PRO A 255 2.80 20.26 2.59
CA PRO A 255 2.76 20.70 3.99
C PRO A 255 1.35 20.55 4.56
N LEU A 256 1.22 19.70 5.58
CA LEU A 256 -0.05 19.32 6.18
C LEU A 256 0.10 19.13 7.68
N THR A 257 -0.98 19.43 8.40
CA THR A 257 -1.19 18.93 9.77
C THR A 257 -1.68 17.48 9.74
N SER A 258 -1.50 16.73 10.84
CA SER A 258 -2.02 15.36 10.99
C SER A 258 -3.53 15.27 10.73
N ARG A 259 -4.31 16.26 11.19
CA ARG A 259 -5.75 16.36 10.93
C ARG A 259 -6.06 16.48 9.42
N GLN A 260 -5.32 17.32 8.69
CA GLN A 260 -5.53 17.48 7.25
C GLN A 260 -5.16 16.20 6.49
N LEU A 261 -4.03 15.59 6.85
CA LEU A 261 -3.58 14.33 6.29
C LEU A 261 -4.62 13.23 6.50
N LYS A 262 -5.20 13.13 7.70
CA LYS A 262 -6.31 12.21 7.98
C LYS A 262 -7.53 12.44 7.08
N ARG A 263 -7.85 13.70 6.76
CA ARG A 263 -8.95 14.01 5.81
C ARG A 263 -8.61 13.51 4.40
N ILE A 264 -7.36 13.59 3.99
CA ILE A 264 -6.88 13.07 2.70
C ILE A 264 -6.93 11.54 2.70
N LEU A 265 -6.49 10.88 3.77
CA LEU A 265 -6.58 9.42 3.92
C LEU A 265 -8.01 8.91 3.76
N LYS A 266 -9.03 9.63 4.27
CA LYS A 266 -10.44 9.25 4.04
C LYS A 266 -10.85 9.18 2.56
N ARG A 267 -10.07 9.76 1.65
CA ARG A 267 -10.36 9.77 0.20
C ARG A 267 -9.81 8.56 -0.52
N THR A 268 -8.90 7.79 0.06
CA THR A 268 -8.55 6.48 -0.50
C THR A 268 -9.77 5.54 -0.47
N GLY A 269 -10.64 5.64 0.53
CA GLY A 269 -11.94 4.95 0.53
C GLY A 269 -12.81 5.26 -0.70
N VAL A 270 -12.68 6.47 -1.29
CA VAL A 270 -13.35 6.81 -2.56
C VAL A 270 -12.69 6.09 -3.75
N GLY A 271 -11.38 5.90 -3.73
CA GLY A 271 -10.66 5.11 -4.73
C GLY A 271 -11.04 3.63 -4.69
N ILE A 272 -11.12 3.04 -3.47
CA ILE A 272 -11.63 1.69 -3.24
C ILE A 272 -13.06 1.52 -3.78
N ALA A 273 -13.94 2.48 -3.47
CA ALA A 273 -15.32 2.43 -3.96
C ALA A 273 -15.41 2.52 -5.50
N ARG A 274 -14.47 3.22 -6.16
CA ARG A 274 -14.41 3.31 -7.62
C ARG A 274 -13.98 2.02 -8.31
N THR A 275 -13.39 1.08 -7.59
CA THR A 275 -13.12 -0.28 -8.09
C THR A 275 -14.24 -1.26 -7.76
N GLY A 276 -15.31 -0.80 -7.08
CA GLY A 276 -16.49 -1.61 -6.73
C GLY A 276 -16.47 -2.21 -5.32
N GLY A 277 -15.49 -1.85 -4.48
CA GLY A 277 -15.48 -2.24 -3.07
C GLY A 277 -16.57 -1.51 -2.29
N TYR A 278 -17.30 -2.23 -1.45
CA TYR A 278 -18.33 -1.65 -0.58
C TYR A 278 -17.98 -1.78 0.91
N THR A 279 -16.77 -2.23 1.24
CA THR A 279 -16.26 -2.35 2.60
C THR A 279 -17.08 -3.36 3.40
N GLY A 280 -17.12 -4.60 2.89
CA GLY A 280 -17.86 -5.68 3.53
C GLY A 280 -17.34 -6.07 4.92
N HIS A 281 -18.20 -6.72 5.71
CA HIS A 281 -17.98 -7.01 7.14
C HIS A 281 -16.59 -7.59 7.45
N GLY A 282 -16.16 -8.57 6.65
CA GLY A 282 -14.87 -9.27 6.82
C GLY A 282 -13.69 -8.62 6.12
N SER A 283 -13.80 -7.35 5.68
CA SER A 283 -12.73 -6.60 4.98
C SER A 283 -11.99 -5.66 5.94
N GLY A 284 -10.74 -5.94 6.29
CA GLY A 284 -9.91 -5.00 7.05
C GLY A 284 -9.39 -3.88 6.15
N GLU A 285 -9.90 -2.66 6.29
CA GLU A 285 -9.54 -1.52 5.42
C GLU A 285 -8.93 -0.40 6.26
N ILE A 286 -7.60 -0.33 6.23
CA ILE A 286 -6.81 0.54 7.10
C ILE A 286 -5.85 1.36 6.24
N MET A 287 -5.89 2.67 6.46
CA MET A 287 -5.06 3.61 5.72
C MET A 287 -4.13 4.34 6.66
N ILE A 288 -2.86 4.42 6.29
CA ILE A 288 -1.81 5.09 7.05
C ILE A 288 -1.15 6.07 6.09
N GLY A 289 -0.83 7.27 6.56
CA GLY A 289 -0.06 8.17 5.73
C GLY A 289 0.80 9.14 6.50
N PHE A 290 1.73 9.74 5.79
CA PHE A 290 2.67 10.72 6.31
C PHE A 290 2.99 11.80 5.28
N THR A 291 3.42 12.97 5.75
CA THR A 291 4.02 14.00 4.92
C THR A 291 5.50 14.15 5.23
N THR A 292 6.33 14.35 4.20
CA THR A 292 7.77 14.61 4.32
C THR A 292 8.08 16.08 4.61
N ALA A 293 7.09 16.97 4.51
CA ALA A 293 7.28 18.41 4.67
C ALA A 293 7.57 18.87 6.10
N ASN A 294 6.91 18.25 7.09
CA ASN A 294 7.02 18.63 8.49
C ASN A 294 7.72 17.51 9.28
N ARG A 295 8.82 17.87 9.95
CA ARG A 295 9.64 16.95 10.77
C ARG A 295 9.62 17.40 12.22
N ILE A 296 9.06 16.57 13.09
CA ILE A 296 8.90 16.86 14.53
C ILE A 296 10.10 16.26 15.29
N PRO A 297 10.89 17.07 16.03
CA PRO A 297 12.00 16.55 16.83
C PRO A 297 11.51 15.55 17.89
N SER A 298 12.29 14.51 18.17
CA SER A 298 11.99 13.52 19.23
C SER A 298 12.58 13.87 20.60
N GLY A 299 13.36 14.97 20.68
CA GLY A 299 14.03 15.40 21.90
C GLY A 299 13.14 16.17 22.87
N TYR A 300 13.65 16.40 24.08
CA TYR A 300 13.02 17.19 25.14
C TYR A 300 13.28 18.69 25.02
N GLU A 301 13.57 19.17 23.81
CA GLU A 301 13.79 20.61 23.59
C GLU A 301 12.48 21.35 23.85
N GLU A 302 12.52 22.38 24.70
CA GLU A 302 11.35 23.21 25.04
C GLU A 302 11.08 24.30 23.99
N GLU A 303 11.65 24.17 22.80
CA GLU A 303 11.50 25.15 21.71
C GLU A 303 10.16 25.02 21.00
N LEU A 304 9.57 26.17 20.65
CA LEU A 304 8.34 26.19 19.85
C LEU A 304 8.64 25.73 18.41
N VAL A 305 7.95 24.69 17.97
CA VAL A 305 8.03 24.19 16.58
C VAL A 305 7.05 24.94 15.69
N GLN A 306 7.52 25.40 14.53
CA GLN A 306 6.66 25.95 13.49
C GLN A 306 6.31 24.86 12.47
N ILE A 307 5.02 24.65 12.24
CA ILE A 307 4.50 23.67 11.27
C ILE A 307 3.89 24.45 10.10
N SER A 308 4.26 24.07 8.88
CA SER A 308 3.67 24.62 7.66
C SER A 308 2.49 23.76 7.21
N ALA A 309 1.41 24.40 6.79
CA ALA A 309 0.22 23.73 6.30
C ALA A 309 -0.46 24.54 5.20
N ILE A 310 -1.06 23.84 4.23
CA ILE A 310 -1.94 24.49 3.26
C ILE A 310 -3.21 25.05 3.94
N PRO A 311 -3.83 26.10 3.37
CA PRO A 311 -5.19 26.50 3.73
C PRO A 311 -6.23 25.40 3.51
N GLU A 312 -7.26 25.33 4.37
CA GLU A 312 -8.29 24.28 4.28
C GLU A 312 -9.07 24.28 2.96
N ASN A 313 -9.31 25.46 2.38
CA ASN A 313 -10.18 25.65 1.21
C ASN A 313 -9.58 25.14 -0.10
N ILE A 314 -8.28 24.78 -0.13
CA ILE A 314 -7.61 24.29 -1.33
C ILE A 314 -7.31 22.78 -1.30
N ILE A 315 -7.67 22.09 -0.22
CA ILE A 315 -7.34 20.68 0.02
C ILE A 315 -7.99 19.71 -0.97
N ASP A 316 -9.07 20.11 -1.65
CA ASP A 316 -9.83 19.25 -2.58
C ASP A 316 -8.95 18.71 -3.73
N ARG A 317 -7.88 19.43 -4.09
CA ARG A 317 -6.88 18.93 -5.05
C ARG A 317 -6.20 17.67 -4.55
N ALA A 318 -5.78 17.66 -3.28
CA ALA A 318 -5.20 16.49 -2.63
C ALA A 318 -6.23 15.37 -2.43
N PHE A 319 -7.50 15.71 -2.17
CA PHE A 319 -8.57 14.72 -2.08
C PHE A 319 -8.81 13.98 -3.39
N LEU A 320 -8.88 14.70 -4.50
CA LEU A 320 -9.04 14.09 -5.81
C LEU A 320 -7.82 13.23 -6.17
N ALA A 321 -6.62 13.78 -5.94
CA ALA A 321 -5.36 13.08 -6.19
C ALA A 321 -5.25 11.77 -5.41
N ALA A 322 -5.59 11.75 -4.12
CA ALA A 322 -5.58 10.53 -3.30
C ALA A 322 -6.59 9.48 -3.80
N ALA A 323 -7.81 9.89 -4.16
CA ALA A 323 -8.82 8.97 -4.67
C ALA A 323 -8.44 8.35 -6.03
N GLU A 324 -7.83 9.13 -6.92
CA GLU A 324 -7.36 8.63 -8.22
C GLU A 324 -6.11 7.75 -8.10
N ALA A 325 -5.16 8.13 -7.24
CA ALA A 325 -3.98 7.32 -6.96
C ALA A 325 -4.35 5.97 -6.34
N GLU A 326 -5.25 5.95 -5.36
CA GLU A 326 -5.72 4.70 -4.77
C GLU A 326 -6.39 3.78 -5.80
N GLN A 327 -7.33 4.30 -6.58
CA GLN A 327 -8.01 3.53 -7.63
C GLN A 327 -6.99 2.90 -8.59
N GLU A 328 -6.02 3.69 -9.04
CA GLU A 328 -5.01 3.20 -9.97
C GLU A 328 -4.04 2.21 -9.32
N ALA A 329 -3.64 2.42 -8.06
CA ALA A 329 -2.74 1.51 -7.34
C ALA A 329 -3.38 0.12 -7.18
N ILE A 330 -4.69 0.05 -6.90
CA ILE A 330 -5.44 -1.22 -6.85
C ILE A 330 -5.46 -1.91 -8.22
N LEU A 331 -5.69 -1.17 -9.30
CA LEU A 331 -5.69 -1.77 -10.64
C LEU A 331 -4.29 -2.24 -11.05
N ASN A 332 -3.24 -1.48 -10.70
CA ASN A 332 -1.86 -1.88 -10.94
C ASN A 332 -1.46 -3.14 -10.16
N SER A 333 -1.91 -3.30 -8.91
CA SER A 333 -1.61 -4.52 -8.14
C SER A 333 -2.17 -5.77 -8.80
N MET A 334 -3.37 -5.69 -9.36
CA MET A 334 -4.02 -6.80 -10.06
C MET A 334 -3.42 -7.05 -11.45
N THR A 335 -2.94 -5.98 -12.12
CA THR A 335 -2.39 -6.06 -13.48
C THR A 335 -0.95 -6.59 -13.46
N ALA A 336 -0.13 -6.13 -12.52
CA ALA A 336 1.27 -6.50 -12.42
C ALA A 336 1.50 -7.89 -11.82
N ALA A 337 0.48 -8.49 -11.20
CA ALA A 337 0.59 -9.80 -10.57
C ALA A 337 0.57 -10.93 -11.60
N ASN A 338 1.25 -12.05 -11.29
CA ASN A 338 1.18 -13.28 -12.08
C ASN A 338 0.10 -14.24 -11.55
N GLN A 339 -0.52 -15.01 -12.44
CA GLN A 339 -1.47 -16.04 -11.98
C GLN A 339 -0.82 -17.00 -10.98
N THR A 340 -1.59 -17.41 -9.97
CA THR A 340 -1.10 -18.30 -8.92
C THR A 340 -2.17 -19.30 -8.51
N ARG A 341 -1.78 -20.56 -8.30
CA ARG A 341 -2.69 -21.59 -7.80
C ARG A 341 -2.83 -21.48 -6.29
N GLY A 342 -4.06 -21.47 -5.79
CA GLY A 342 -4.36 -21.47 -4.36
C GLY A 342 -4.32 -22.88 -3.75
N ILE A 343 -4.44 -22.93 -2.42
CA ILE A 343 -4.37 -24.18 -1.64
C ILE A 343 -5.53 -25.13 -1.99
N ALA A 344 -6.70 -24.57 -2.31
CA ALA A 344 -7.87 -25.34 -2.73
C ALA A 344 -7.80 -25.84 -4.19
N GLY A 345 -6.70 -25.56 -4.90
CA GLY A 345 -6.47 -25.98 -6.28
C GLY A 345 -6.99 -25.01 -7.34
N GLU A 346 -7.77 -23.99 -6.96
CA GLU A 346 -8.26 -22.94 -7.86
C GLU A 346 -7.12 -22.05 -8.36
N LEU A 347 -7.24 -21.53 -9.57
CA LEU A 347 -6.27 -20.64 -10.20
C LEU A 347 -6.74 -19.19 -10.14
N TYR A 348 -5.94 -18.33 -9.50
CA TYR A 348 -6.18 -16.90 -9.44
C TYR A 348 -5.47 -16.24 -10.60
N TYR A 349 -6.21 -15.90 -11.65
CA TYR A 349 -5.70 -15.19 -12.83
C TYR A 349 -5.41 -13.72 -12.53
N SER A 350 -4.47 -13.12 -13.25
CA SER A 350 -4.21 -11.68 -13.19
C SER A 350 -5.23 -10.87 -14.00
N LEU A 351 -5.32 -9.57 -13.71
CA LEU A 351 -6.11 -8.66 -14.54
C LEU A 351 -5.49 -8.50 -15.95
N ALA A 352 -4.16 -8.55 -16.06
CA ALA A 352 -3.49 -8.50 -17.36
C ALA A 352 -3.93 -9.64 -18.28
N GLU A 353 -3.98 -10.88 -17.79
CA GLU A 353 -4.43 -12.03 -18.59
C GLU A 353 -5.89 -11.89 -19.04
N TYR A 354 -6.77 -11.35 -18.20
CA TYR A 354 -8.14 -11.04 -18.63
C TYR A 354 -8.15 -10.00 -19.76
N LEU A 355 -7.36 -8.93 -19.65
CA LEU A 355 -7.31 -7.88 -20.66
C LEU A 355 -6.73 -8.39 -21.98
N GLU A 356 -5.66 -9.18 -21.94
CA GLU A 356 -5.04 -9.77 -23.13
C GLU A 356 -5.98 -10.74 -23.86
N ASP A 357 -6.77 -11.53 -23.11
CA ASP A 357 -7.73 -12.47 -23.70
C ASP A 357 -8.96 -11.76 -24.31
N ARG A 358 -9.20 -10.49 -23.95
CA ARG A 358 -10.31 -9.68 -24.50
C ARG A 358 -9.87 -8.72 -25.62
N GLU A 359 -8.57 -8.53 -25.81
CA GLU A 359 -8.01 -7.81 -26.97
C GLU A 359 -7.91 -8.69 -28.23
N ASN A 360 -7.98 -10.01 -28.08
CA ASN A 360 -7.97 -11.01 -29.17
C ASN A 360 -9.38 -11.41 -29.64
#